data_AF-A0A6B0V1U6-F1
#
_entry.id   AF-A0A6B0V1U6-F1
#
_cell.length_a   1.000
_cell.length_b   1.000
_cell.length_c   1.000
_cell.angle_alpha   90.00
_cell.angle_beta   90.00
_cell.angle_gamma   90.00
#
_symmetry.space_group_name_H-M   'P 1'
#
loop_
_entity.id
_entity.type
_entity.pdbx_description
1 polymer ?
#
loop_
_entity_poly.entity_id
_entity_poly.type
_entity_poly.pdbx_seq_one_letter_code
_entity_poly.pdbx_strand_id
1 'polypeptide(L)'
;MKQHLYSRAQTARSRRGGNPPSTVGHTTNRHDRLRTQTRGLEIVKSHDPQILDFMKVKCVALNPCKRLELTKLEQNMRKSRTGNLDVFFAVKIHKLGAPLRSIVTERGSWQRLFSLSLQKHFSDLKLSDPFLMRSSQCIVDIFSKESYVDSLGLSIGVDVLFYSIPCCAMIVLVRECIERNDTIAFQNARGVFLGGFL
;
A
#
# COMPACT_ATOMS: atom_id res chain seq x y z
N MET A 1 -14.15 27.13 -13.09
CA MET A 1 -14.17 28.59 -12.95
C MET A 1 -13.32 28.93 -11.72
N LYS A 2 -12.00 29.03 -11.93
CA LYS A 2 -11.20 30.26 -11.75
C LYS A 2 -11.14 30.75 -10.30
N GLN A 3 -9.92 30.65 -9.76
CA GLN A 3 -9.24 31.65 -8.93
C GLN A 3 -9.75 31.87 -7.48
N HIS A 4 -8.90 31.52 -6.51
CA HIS A 4 -8.33 32.57 -5.66
C HIS A 4 -6.89 32.23 -5.26
N LEU A 5 -6.02 33.09 -5.73
CA LEU A 5 -4.57 33.15 -5.55
C LEU A 5 -4.21 33.74 -4.19
N TYR A 6 -3.09 33.26 -3.64
CA TYR A 6 -2.00 34.02 -3.01
C TYR A 6 -2.33 35.31 -2.24
N SER A 7 -1.96 35.36 -0.96
CA SER A 7 -1.25 36.51 -0.36
C SER A 7 -0.74 36.19 1.04
N ARG A 8 0.59 36.15 1.21
CA ARG A 8 1.31 36.96 2.21
C ARG A 8 2.82 36.67 2.18
N ALA A 9 3.52 37.54 1.46
CA ALA A 9 4.93 37.80 1.68
C ALA A 9 5.10 39.31 1.94
N GLN A 10 5.77 39.59 3.07
CA GLN A 10 6.57 40.79 3.41
C GLN A 10 5.89 42.16 3.59
N THR A 11 6.11 42.74 4.78
CA THR A 11 6.43 44.17 4.93
C THR A 11 7.57 44.35 5.94
N ALA A 12 8.44 45.31 5.64
CA ALA A 12 9.81 45.45 6.07
C ALA A 12 10.03 46.48 7.20
N ARG A 13 11.22 46.38 7.83
CA ARG A 13 12.15 47.44 8.30
C ARG A 13 11.64 48.54 9.25
N SER A 14 12.40 48.80 10.33
CA SER A 14 13.33 49.96 10.42
C SER A 14 13.80 50.26 11.86
N ARG A 15 15.03 50.82 11.93
CA ARG A 15 15.74 51.50 13.05
C ARG A 15 16.60 50.61 13.96
N ARG A 16 17.82 50.96 14.36
CA ARG A 16 18.91 51.90 13.97
C ARG A 16 19.92 51.75 15.12
N GLY A 17 21.23 51.71 14.86
CA GLY A 17 22.21 52.11 15.88
C GLY A 17 23.59 51.45 15.81
N GLY A 18 24.61 52.24 15.48
CA GLY A 18 25.98 52.06 15.97
C GLY A 18 27.03 51.57 14.98
N ASN A 19 28.02 52.42 14.68
CA ASN A 19 29.07 52.31 13.66
C ASN A 19 30.44 51.91 14.29
N PRO A 20 31.54 51.75 13.51
CA PRO A 20 32.61 50.74 13.66
C PRO A 20 33.91 51.24 14.35
N PRO A 21 35.02 50.46 14.32
CA PRO A 21 36.02 50.77 13.28
C PRO A 21 36.70 49.57 12.59
N SER A 22 37.16 49.93 11.39
CA SER A 22 37.94 49.25 10.36
C SER A 22 39.24 48.57 10.81
N THR A 23 39.61 47.43 10.19
CA THR A 23 40.97 47.20 9.66
C THR A 23 40.97 46.12 8.56
N VAL A 24 41.04 46.58 7.30
CA VAL A 24 41.95 46.19 6.20
C VAL A 24 42.40 44.71 6.05
N GLY A 25 42.10 44.14 4.87
CA GLY A 25 43.10 43.43 4.04
C GLY A 25 43.16 41.90 4.13
N HIS A 26 42.51 41.18 3.22
CA HIS A 26 43.19 40.53 2.09
C HIS A 26 42.23 39.66 1.25
N THR A 27 42.25 39.96 -0.04
CA THR A 27 41.79 39.16 -1.17
C THR A 27 42.36 37.73 -1.16
N THR A 28 41.53 36.72 -1.42
CA THR A 28 41.90 35.65 -2.37
C THR A 28 40.69 34.85 -2.83
N ASN A 29 40.65 34.69 -4.15
CA ASN A 29 39.73 33.90 -4.96
C ASN A 29 39.54 32.46 -4.45
N ARG A 30 38.30 31.97 -4.50
CA ARG A 30 38.03 30.57 -4.85
C ARG A 30 36.76 30.45 -5.68
N HIS A 31 36.98 30.55 -6.98
CA HIS A 31 36.14 29.96 -8.00
C HIS A 31 35.83 28.48 -7.70
N ASP A 32 34.67 28.06 -8.21
CA ASP A 32 34.31 26.69 -8.55
C ASP A 32 34.16 25.66 -7.43
N ARG A 33 32.90 25.40 -7.08
CA ARG A 33 32.40 24.05 -6.80
C ARG A 33 30.91 23.92 -7.08
N LEU A 34 30.52 24.17 -8.33
CA LEU A 34 29.38 23.49 -8.95
C LEU A 34 29.86 22.11 -9.39
N ARG A 35 29.63 21.08 -8.55
CA ARG A 35 29.54 19.69 -9.03
C ARG A 35 28.30 19.07 -8.42
N THR A 36 27.22 19.24 -9.18
CA THR A 36 26.08 18.34 -9.31
C THR A 36 26.53 16.89 -9.15
N GLN A 37 26.27 16.31 -7.98
CA GLN A 37 26.37 14.87 -7.78
C GLN A 37 25.02 14.25 -8.09
N THR A 38 24.71 14.17 -9.39
CA THR A 38 23.63 13.36 -9.92
C THR A 38 24.07 11.90 -9.78
N ARG A 39 23.90 11.33 -8.57
CA ARG A 39 24.06 9.89 -8.37
C ARG A 39 22.93 9.22 -9.16
N GLY A 40 23.33 8.63 -10.28
CA GLY A 40 22.45 7.89 -11.17
C GLY A 40 21.65 6.85 -10.41
N LEU A 41 20.40 6.71 -10.82
CA LEU A 41 19.61 5.52 -10.56
C LEU A 41 20.36 4.33 -11.16
N GLU A 42 21.14 3.62 -10.35
CA GLU A 42 21.49 2.24 -10.65
C GLU A 42 20.26 1.39 -10.37
N ILE A 43 19.44 1.21 -11.41
CA ILE A 43 18.45 0.13 -11.44
C ILE A 43 19.26 -1.16 -11.60
N VAL A 44 19.61 -1.78 -10.47
CA VAL A 44 20.18 -3.12 -10.45
C VAL A 44 19.13 -4.11 -10.96
N LYS A 45 19.61 -4.99 -11.83
CA LYS A 45 18.90 -5.72 -12.88
C LYS A 45 18.08 -6.91 -12.39
N SER A 46 17.23 -7.35 -13.31
CA SER A 46 16.97 -8.76 -13.65
C SER A 46 15.99 -9.52 -12.77
N HIS A 47 14.71 -9.26 -13.00
CA HIS A 47 13.77 -10.38 -13.10
C HIS A 47 13.68 -10.75 -14.58
N ASP A 48 14.01 -12.00 -14.86
CA ASP A 48 13.74 -12.64 -16.14
C ASP A 48 12.27 -12.39 -16.47
N PRO A 49 11.92 -11.63 -17.53
CA PRO A 49 10.53 -11.35 -17.82
C PRO A 49 9.93 -12.63 -18.37
N GLN A 50 9.49 -13.52 -17.48
CA GLN A 50 8.50 -14.51 -17.85
C GLN A 50 7.32 -13.71 -18.40
N ILE A 51 7.15 -13.76 -19.72
CA ILE A 51 6.01 -13.16 -20.40
C ILE A 51 4.79 -13.93 -19.89
N LEU A 52 4.17 -13.38 -18.85
CA LEU A 52 3.01 -13.97 -18.23
C LEU A 52 1.84 -13.81 -19.18
N ASP A 53 1.42 -14.91 -19.78
CA ASP A 53 0.24 -14.94 -20.63
C ASP A 53 -1.01 -14.80 -19.75
N PHE A 54 -1.51 -13.57 -19.65
CA PHE A 54 -2.66 -13.22 -18.83
C PHE A 54 -3.93 -14.00 -19.22
N MET A 55 -4.05 -14.42 -20.49
CA MET A 55 -5.18 -15.23 -20.93
C MET A 55 -5.09 -16.64 -20.38
N LYS A 56 -3.89 -17.24 -20.34
CA LYS A 56 -3.67 -18.52 -19.65
C LYS A 56 -3.94 -18.41 -18.16
N VAL A 57 -3.45 -17.37 -17.48
CA VAL A 57 -3.69 -17.16 -16.04
C VAL A 57 -5.19 -17.01 -15.75
N LYS A 58 -5.91 -16.21 -16.55
CA LYS A 58 -7.36 -16.06 -16.42
C LYS A 58 -8.10 -17.38 -16.65
N CYS A 59 -7.67 -18.18 -17.63
CA CYS A 59 -8.25 -19.50 -17.89
C CYS A 59 -8.08 -20.44 -16.68
N VAL A 60 -6.88 -20.48 -16.10
CA VAL A 60 -6.60 -21.25 -14.87
C VAL A 60 -7.49 -20.77 -13.72
N ALA A 61 -7.62 -19.45 -13.54
CA ALA A 61 -8.46 -18.87 -12.50
C ALA A 61 -9.97 -19.14 -12.66
N LEU A 62 -10.44 -19.41 -13.90
CA LEU A 62 -11.83 -19.79 -14.15
C LEU A 62 -12.14 -21.25 -13.79
N ASN A 63 -11.13 -22.13 -13.72
CA ASN A 63 -11.35 -23.55 -13.45
C ASN A 63 -12.00 -23.85 -12.09
N PRO A 64 -11.57 -23.23 -10.97
CA PRO A 64 -12.28 -23.38 -9.70
C PRO A 64 -13.74 -22.92 -9.78
N CYS A 65 -14.02 -21.82 -10.50
CA CYS A 65 -15.39 -21.33 -10.64
C CYS A 65 -16.30 -22.34 -11.34
N LYS A 66 -15.81 -23.03 -12.38
CA LYS A 66 -16.56 -24.09 -13.07
C LYS A 66 -16.78 -25.30 -12.17
N ARG A 67 -15.73 -25.75 -11.48
CA ARG A 67 -15.78 -26.95 -10.62
C ARG A 67 -16.72 -26.75 -9.43
N LEU A 68 -16.83 -25.52 -8.93
CA LEU A 68 -17.70 -25.15 -7.81
C LEU A 68 -19.05 -24.58 -8.26
N GLU A 69 -19.38 -24.68 -9.55
CA GLU A 69 -20.66 -24.21 -10.12
C GLU A 69 -20.97 -22.72 -9.84
N LEU A 70 -19.93 -21.89 -9.74
CA LEU A 70 -20.02 -20.45 -9.52
C LEU A 70 -20.31 -19.69 -10.83
N THR A 71 -21.37 -20.09 -11.54
CA THR A 71 -21.68 -19.68 -12.93
C THR A 71 -21.75 -18.16 -13.10
N LYS A 72 -22.32 -17.44 -12.13
CA LYS A 72 -22.42 -15.97 -12.17
C LYS A 72 -21.05 -15.31 -12.06
N LEU A 73 -20.19 -15.80 -11.17
CA LEU A 73 -18.83 -15.29 -11.01
C LEU A 73 -18.00 -15.58 -12.26
N GLU A 74 -18.08 -16.82 -12.78
CA GLU A 74 -17.41 -17.22 -14.02
C GLU A 74 -17.78 -16.30 -15.18
N GLN A 75 -19.09 -16.08 -15.41
CA GLN A 75 -19.58 -15.25 -16.50
C GLN A 75 -19.08 -13.81 -16.39
N ASN A 76 -19.12 -13.25 -15.17
CA ASN A 76 -18.62 -11.90 -14.91
C ASN A 76 -17.10 -11.81 -15.12
N MET A 77 -16.34 -12.80 -14.66
CA MET A 77 -14.90 -12.87 -14.86
C MET A 77 -14.56 -12.96 -16.35
N ARG A 78 -15.30 -13.73 -17.15
CA ARG A 78 -15.13 -13.78 -18.62
C ARG A 78 -15.34 -12.41 -19.26
N LYS A 79 -16.40 -11.70 -18.88
CA LYS A 79 -16.79 -10.36 -19.35
C LYS A 79 -15.91 -9.21 -18.81
N SER A 80 -14.94 -9.48 -17.93
CA SER A 80 -14.02 -8.45 -17.43
C SER A 80 -13.30 -7.72 -18.56
N ARG A 81 -13.13 -6.40 -18.40
CA ARG A 81 -12.55 -5.51 -19.41
C ARG A 81 -11.06 -5.76 -19.61
N THR A 82 -10.35 -6.11 -18.54
CA THR A 82 -8.90 -6.32 -18.56
C THR A 82 -8.52 -7.70 -18.03
N GLY A 83 -7.49 -8.30 -18.63
CA GLY A 83 -6.92 -9.58 -18.19
C GLY A 83 -5.95 -9.45 -17.00
N ASN A 84 -5.55 -8.23 -16.68
CA ASN A 84 -4.49 -7.91 -15.72
C ASN A 84 -4.85 -6.70 -14.85
N LEU A 85 -4.06 -6.55 -13.77
CA LEU A 85 -4.00 -5.34 -12.97
C LEU A 85 -3.32 -4.23 -13.77
N ASP A 86 -3.80 -3.00 -13.60
CA ASP A 86 -3.24 -1.82 -14.23
C ASP A 86 -2.33 -1.09 -13.24
N VAL A 87 -1.26 -0.47 -13.73
CA VAL A 87 -0.24 0.20 -12.91
C VAL A 87 -0.07 1.62 -13.39
N PHE A 88 -0.25 2.56 -12.48
CA PHE A 88 0.03 3.97 -12.73
C PHE A 88 0.95 4.53 -11.65
N PHE A 89 1.60 5.65 -11.93
CA PHE A 89 2.55 6.27 -11.01
C PHE A 89 1.99 7.59 -10.47
N ALA A 90 2.16 7.80 -9.16
CA ALA A 90 1.82 9.04 -8.50
C ALA A 90 3.04 9.64 -7.80
N VAL A 91 3.22 10.95 -7.92
CA VAL A 91 4.30 11.68 -7.28
C VAL A 91 3.96 11.92 -5.81
N LYS A 92 4.89 11.58 -4.89
CA LYS A 92 4.77 11.94 -3.47
C LYS A 92 5.25 13.39 -3.27
N ILE A 93 4.35 14.35 -3.49
CA ILE A 93 4.66 15.79 -3.40
C ILE A 93 5.12 16.27 -2.02
N HIS A 94 4.84 15.52 -0.95
CA HIS A 94 5.25 15.85 0.42
C HIS A 94 6.67 15.37 0.79
N LYS A 95 7.37 14.66 -0.12
CA LYS A 95 8.74 14.19 0.12
C LYS A 95 9.73 14.94 -0.77
N LEU A 96 10.87 15.31 -0.21
CA LEU A 96 11.96 15.92 -0.95
C LEU A 96 12.36 15.02 -2.15
N GLY A 97 12.59 15.63 -3.31
CA GLY A 97 12.87 14.90 -4.55
C GLY A 97 11.63 14.32 -5.25
N ALA A 98 10.43 14.50 -4.70
CA ALA A 98 9.15 14.16 -5.33
C ALA A 98 9.13 12.73 -5.93
N PRO A 99 9.43 11.68 -5.14
CA PRO A 99 9.58 10.33 -5.67
C PRO A 99 8.26 9.79 -6.22
N LEU A 100 8.35 9.01 -7.30
CA LEU A 100 7.22 8.27 -7.85
C LEU A 100 6.86 7.08 -6.96
N ARG A 101 5.57 6.83 -6.80
CA ARG A 101 4.99 5.64 -6.19
C ARG A 101 4.20 4.91 -7.26
N SER A 102 4.47 3.62 -7.46
CA SER A 102 3.57 2.76 -8.22
C SER A 102 2.27 2.54 -7.45
N ILE A 103 1.16 2.64 -8.15
CA ILE A 103 -0.17 2.33 -7.65
C ILE A 103 -0.76 1.28 -8.59
N VAL A 104 -1.14 0.15 -8.01
CA VAL A 104 -1.77 -0.95 -8.73
C VAL A 104 -3.28 -0.82 -8.55
N THR A 105 -4.03 -0.89 -9.64
CA THR A 105 -5.49 -0.90 -9.62
C THR A 105 -6.04 -2.16 -10.26
N GLU A 106 -7.06 -2.71 -9.61
CA GLU A 106 -7.83 -3.88 -10.08
C GLU A 106 -9.09 -3.46 -10.85
N ARG A 107 -9.27 -2.16 -11.13
CA ARG A 107 -10.50 -1.64 -11.74
C ARG A 107 -10.72 -2.25 -13.13
N GLY A 108 -11.83 -3.00 -13.25
CA GLY A 108 -12.22 -3.64 -14.50
C GLY A 108 -11.53 -4.99 -14.77
N SER A 109 -10.67 -5.44 -13.86
CA SER A 109 -10.02 -6.73 -13.98
C SER A 109 -10.87 -7.87 -13.41
N TRP A 110 -10.61 -9.10 -13.85
CA TRP A 110 -11.25 -10.27 -13.26
C TRP A 110 -10.80 -10.52 -11.81
N GLN A 111 -9.57 -10.12 -11.44
CA GLN A 111 -9.09 -10.27 -10.06
C GLN A 111 -10.01 -9.53 -9.09
N ARG A 112 -10.49 -8.33 -9.42
CA ARG A 112 -11.44 -7.60 -8.59
C ARG A 112 -12.71 -8.39 -8.31
N LEU A 113 -13.28 -9.02 -9.35
CA LEU A 113 -14.51 -9.81 -9.21
C LEU A 113 -14.27 -11.02 -8.29
N PHE A 114 -13.12 -11.67 -8.46
CA PHE A 114 -12.72 -12.80 -7.62
C PHE A 114 -12.48 -12.36 -6.17
N SER A 115 -11.70 -11.29 -5.95
CA SER A 115 -11.43 -10.69 -4.64
C SER A 115 -12.71 -10.28 -3.91
N LEU A 116 -13.66 -9.66 -4.61
CA LEU A 116 -14.96 -9.29 -4.02
C LEU A 116 -15.78 -10.52 -3.62
N SER A 117 -15.72 -11.60 -4.41
CA SER A 117 -16.37 -12.86 -4.04
C SER A 117 -15.75 -13.46 -2.78
N LEU A 118 -14.42 -13.50 -2.69
CA LEU A 118 -13.71 -13.96 -1.50
C LEU A 118 -14.00 -13.08 -0.29
N GLN A 119 -13.97 -11.76 -0.46
CA GLN A 119 -14.27 -10.80 0.60
C GLN A 119 -15.70 -11.00 1.12
N LYS A 120 -16.66 -11.22 0.22
CA LYS A 120 -18.03 -11.58 0.62
C LYS A 120 -18.02 -12.87 1.42
N HIS A 121 -17.20 -13.87 1.10
CA HIS A 121 -17.14 -15.10 1.88
C HIS A 121 -16.55 -14.87 3.28
N PHE A 122 -15.51 -14.04 3.37
CA PHE A 122 -14.83 -13.71 4.63
C PHE A 122 -15.58 -12.71 5.51
N SER A 123 -16.52 -11.91 4.97
CA SER A 123 -17.22 -10.88 5.76
C SER A 123 -18.02 -11.42 6.93
N ASP A 124 -18.42 -12.69 6.88
CA ASP A 124 -19.24 -13.31 7.93
C ASP A 124 -18.37 -14.07 8.94
N LEU A 125 -17.05 -14.17 8.69
CA LEU A 125 -16.12 -14.74 9.66
C LEU A 125 -15.82 -13.69 10.73
N LYS A 126 -16.03 -14.07 11.99
CA LYS A 126 -15.64 -13.26 13.14
C LYS A 126 -14.14 -13.43 13.35
N LEU A 127 -13.39 -12.39 13.01
CA LEU A 127 -11.98 -12.29 13.34
C LEU A 127 -11.84 -11.54 14.67
N SER A 128 -11.42 -12.24 15.71
CA SER A 128 -11.01 -11.63 16.98
C SER A 128 -9.52 -11.36 16.92
N ASP A 129 -9.14 -10.20 16.40
CA ASP A 129 -7.75 -9.73 16.43
C ASP A 129 -7.62 -8.62 17.49
N PRO A 130 -7.02 -8.91 18.65
CA PRO A 130 -6.83 -7.92 19.72
C PRO A 130 -5.83 -6.81 19.33
N PHE A 131 -5.08 -6.99 18.24
CA PHE A 131 -4.11 -6.02 17.74
C PHE A 131 -4.64 -5.22 16.54
N LEU A 132 -5.86 -5.52 16.06
CA LEU A 132 -6.46 -4.81 14.95
C LEU A 132 -6.83 -3.38 15.34
N MET A 133 -6.00 -2.42 14.91
CA MET A 133 -6.26 -1.00 15.10
C MET A 133 -6.84 -0.38 13.83
N ARG A 134 -8.06 0.16 13.95
CA ARG A 134 -8.76 0.80 12.82
C ARG A 134 -8.25 2.20 12.50
N SER A 135 -7.61 2.86 13.47
CA SER A 135 -7.08 4.21 13.34
C SER A 135 -5.80 4.35 14.13
N SER A 136 -4.84 5.09 13.58
CA SER A 136 -3.63 5.48 14.31
C SER A 136 -3.95 6.36 15.51
N GLN A 137 -5.11 7.03 15.52
CA GLN A 137 -5.55 7.83 16.66
C GLN A 137 -5.75 6.96 17.92
N CYS A 138 -6.17 5.70 17.78
CA CYS A 138 -6.32 4.80 18.92
C CYS A 138 -5.00 4.62 19.68
N ILE A 139 -3.88 4.56 18.95
CA ILE A 139 -2.53 4.48 19.53
C ILE A 139 -2.20 5.75 20.29
N VAL A 140 -2.45 6.91 19.68
CA VAL A 140 -2.23 8.23 20.31
C VAL A 140 -3.06 8.36 21.58
N ASP A 141 -4.30 7.91 21.56
CA ASP A 141 -5.20 7.95 22.72
C ASP A 141 -4.71 7.03 23.86
N ILE A 142 -4.17 5.85 23.53
CA ILE A 142 -3.56 4.95 24.52
C ILE A 142 -2.33 5.61 25.15
N PHE A 143 -1.41 6.13 24.33
CA PHE A 143 -0.18 6.78 24.81
C PHE A 143 -0.41 8.10 25.53
N SER A 144 -1.51 8.81 25.26
CA SER A 144 -1.82 10.08 25.93
C SER A 144 -2.56 9.91 27.26
N LYS A 145 -3.25 8.78 27.47
CA LYS A 145 -3.99 8.50 28.72
C LYS A 145 -3.13 7.84 29.78
N GLU A 146 -2.12 7.06 29.39
CA GLU A 146 -1.24 6.39 30.33
C GLU A 146 0.02 7.24 30.60
N SER A 147 0.29 7.52 31.87
CA SER A 147 1.53 8.17 32.29
C SER A 147 2.67 7.16 32.26
N TYR A 148 3.16 6.87 31.06
CA TYR A 148 4.34 6.02 30.86
C TYR A 148 5.60 6.79 31.25
N VAL A 149 5.84 6.90 32.55
CA VAL A 149 7.14 7.32 33.08
C VAL A 149 8.02 6.07 33.03
N ASP A 150 9.00 6.04 32.12
CA ASP A 150 9.96 4.94 31.89
C ASP A 150 9.47 3.71 31.09
N SER A 151 8.79 3.90 29.96
CA SER A 151 8.49 2.80 29.03
C SER A 151 9.55 2.62 27.94
N LEU A 152 9.94 1.35 27.70
CA LEU A 152 10.73 0.94 26.54
C LEU A 152 9.78 0.65 25.37
N GLY A 153 9.94 1.36 24.26
CA GLY A 153 9.18 1.13 23.03
C GLY A 153 9.92 0.21 22.05
N LEU A 154 9.21 -0.76 21.48
CA LEU A 154 9.68 -1.57 20.35
C LEU A 154 8.84 -1.24 19.11
N SER A 155 9.50 -0.93 17.99
CA SER A 155 8.85 -0.75 16.69
C SER A 155 9.35 -1.82 15.72
N ILE A 156 8.42 -2.61 15.18
CA ILE A 156 8.70 -3.65 14.19
C ILE A 156 8.00 -3.24 12.89
N GLY A 157 8.79 -3.03 11.84
CA GLY A 157 8.29 -2.83 10.48
C GLY A 157 8.30 -4.13 9.71
N VAL A 158 7.25 -4.40 8.95
CA VAL A 158 7.22 -5.51 7.99
C VAL A 158 7.40 -4.96 6.59
N ASP A 159 8.52 -5.31 5.96
CA ASP A 159 8.80 -4.95 4.58
C ASP A 159 8.14 -5.94 3.61
N VAL A 160 7.63 -5.40 2.50
CA VAL A 160 7.15 -6.19 1.34
C VAL A 160 6.07 -7.23 1.71
N LEU A 161 5.14 -6.87 2.62
CA LEU A 161 4.11 -7.76 3.18
C LEU A 161 3.46 -8.70 2.15
N PHE A 162 2.93 -8.16 1.04
CA PHE A 162 2.15 -8.95 0.08
C PHE A 162 2.95 -10.05 -0.65
N TYR A 163 4.27 -9.89 -0.79
CA TYR A 163 5.09 -10.88 -1.49
C TYR A 163 5.81 -11.84 -0.52
N SER A 164 5.81 -11.53 0.77
CA SER A 164 6.45 -12.32 1.82
C SER A 164 5.48 -13.26 2.55
N ILE A 165 4.17 -13.21 2.26
CA ILE A 165 3.18 -14.06 2.93
C ILE A 165 3.30 -15.52 2.42
N PRO A 166 3.57 -16.48 3.31
CA PRO A 166 3.60 -17.90 2.93
C PRO A 166 2.18 -18.40 2.59
N CYS A 167 1.92 -18.64 1.30
CA CYS A 167 0.59 -19.03 0.81
C CYS A 167 0.03 -20.27 1.51
N CYS A 168 0.83 -21.32 1.71
CA CYS A 168 0.37 -22.55 2.36
C CYS A 168 -0.07 -22.31 3.80
N ALA A 169 0.72 -21.56 4.57
CA ALA A 169 0.38 -21.24 5.96
C ALA A 169 -0.86 -20.33 6.03
N MET A 170 -1.02 -19.39 5.09
CA MET A 170 -2.22 -18.56 4.99
C MET A 170 -3.48 -19.42 4.77
N ILE A 171 -3.45 -20.41 3.88
CA ILE A 171 -4.60 -21.31 3.63
C ILE A 171 -4.94 -22.11 4.89
N VAL A 172 -3.94 -22.58 5.65
CA VAL A 172 -4.15 -23.26 6.93
C VAL A 172 -4.84 -22.33 7.94
N LEU A 173 -4.38 -21.08 8.07
CA LEU A 173 -5.00 -20.11 8.98
C LEU A 173 -6.44 -19.77 8.58
N VAL A 174 -6.72 -19.67 7.27
CA VAL A 174 -8.08 -19.46 6.76
C VAL A 174 -8.98 -20.64 7.11
N ARG A 175 -8.48 -21.88 6.94
CA ARG A 175 -9.19 -23.09 7.36
C ARG A 175 -9.55 -23.04 8.84
N GLU A 176 -8.57 -22.82 9.70
CA GLU A 176 -8.79 -22.77 11.15
C GLU A 176 -9.77 -21.65 11.53
N CYS A 177 -9.73 -20.51 10.83
CA CYS A 177 -10.65 -19.41 11.04
C CYS A 177 -12.10 -19.81 10.71
N ILE A 178 -12.32 -20.53 9.61
CA ILE A 178 -13.64 -21.05 9.23
C ILE A 178 -14.11 -22.09 10.24
N GLU A 179 -13.23 -22.99 10.67
CA GLU A 179 -13.56 -24.04 11.66
C GLU A 179 -13.97 -23.45 13.01
N ARG A 180 -13.31 -22.38 13.46
CA ARG A 180 -13.71 -21.63 14.67
C ARG A 180 -15.04 -20.87 14.52
N ASN A 181 -15.47 -20.59 13.29
CA ASN A 181 -16.67 -19.82 12.97
C ASN A 181 -17.86 -20.69 12.53
N ASP A 182 -17.83 -21.98 12.86
CA ASP A 182 -18.79 -23.00 12.41
C ASP A 182 -18.72 -23.28 10.90
N THR A 183 -18.00 -24.35 10.57
CA THR A 183 -17.83 -24.85 9.20
C THR A 183 -19.16 -25.14 8.51
N ILE A 184 -20.16 -25.68 9.21
CA ILE A 184 -21.45 -26.06 8.61
C ILE A 184 -22.23 -24.79 8.27
N ALA A 185 -22.30 -23.84 9.20
CA ALA A 185 -22.94 -22.55 8.96
C ALA A 185 -22.28 -21.81 7.78
N PHE A 186 -20.94 -21.81 7.71
CA PHE A 186 -20.20 -21.24 6.59
C PHE A 186 -20.57 -21.90 5.25
N GLN A 187 -20.52 -23.23 5.16
CA GLN A 187 -20.82 -23.95 3.93
C GLN A 187 -22.26 -23.71 3.47
N ASN A 188 -23.22 -23.75 4.40
CA ASN A 188 -24.63 -23.49 4.10
C ASN A 188 -24.85 -22.05 3.61
N ALA A 189 -24.19 -21.06 4.22
CA ALA A 189 -24.32 -19.67 3.82
C ALA A 189 -23.67 -19.36 2.46
N ARG A 190 -22.63 -20.11 2.07
CA ARG A 190 -21.84 -19.85 0.85
C ARG A 190 -22.16 -20.78 -0.30
N GLY A 191 -22.80 -21.92 -0.04
CA GLY A 191 -23.09 -22.93 -1.06
C GLY A 191 -21.83 -23.59 -1.62
N VAL A 192 -20.72 -23.59 -0.86
CA VAL A 192 -19.45 -24.21 -1.26
C VAL A 192 -18.87 -25.01 -0.10
N PHE A 193 -18.42 -26.24 -0.38
CA PHE A 193 -17.73 -27.07 0.60
C PHE A 193 -16.37 -26.48 0.97
N LEU A 194 -15.95 -26.65 2.22
CA LEU A 194 -14.69 -26.08 2.74
C LEU A 194 -13.46 -26.47 1.90
N GLY A 195 -13.34 -27.75 1.53
CA GLY A 195 -12.23 -28.23 0.70
C GLY A 195 -12.29 -27.75 -0.75
N GLY A 196 -13.45 -27.30 -1.23
CA GLY A 196 -13.57 -26.68 -2.54
C GLY A 196 -13.21 -25.19 -2.52
N PHE A 197 -13.46 -24.53 -1.39
CA PHE A 197 -13.17 -23.11 -1.18
C PHE A 197 -11.67 -22.82 -0.96
N LEU A 198 -10.97 -23.70 -0.25
CA LEU A 198 -9.53 -23.62 0.03
C LEU A 198 -8.69 -24.18 -1.12
#